data_AF-A0A915EPW8-F1
#
_entry.id   AF-A0A915EPW8-F1
#
_cell.length_a   1.000
_cell.length_b   1.000
_cell.length_c   1.000
_cell.angle_alpha   90.00
_cell.angle_beta   90.00
_cell.angle_gamma   90.00
#
_symmetry.space_group_name_H-M   'P 1'
#
loop_
_entity.id
_entity.type
_entity.pdbx_description
1 polymer ?
#
loop_
_entity_poly.entity_id
_entity_poly.type
_entity_poly.pdbx_seq_one_letter_code
_entity_poly.pdbx_strand_id
1 'polypeptide(L)' 'MGNLSCSILWSHFLIEKLFPLDMKGKAILITGCDTGFGHDFAIRCVQNGMIVFAGCHLPETLRTLQEKA' A
#
# COMPACT_ATOMS: atom_id res chain seq x y z
N MET A 1 2.20 -21.83 -29.61
CA MET A 1 2.19 -20.73 -28.62
C MET A 1 1.18 -20.99 -27.48
N GLY A 2 1.03 -22.22 -26.98
CA GLY A 2 0.02 -22.56 -25.95
C GLY A 2 0.56 -22.88 -24.55
N ASN A 3 1.83 -23.27 -24.44
CA ASN A 3 2.36 -23.83 -23.18
C ASN A 3 2.90 -22.77 -22.21
N LEU A 4 3.36 -21.60 -22.69
CA LEU A 4 3.88 -20.54 -21.81
C LEU A 4 2.75 -19.78 -21.07
N SER A 5 1.60 -19.61 -21.72
CA SER A 5 0.44 -18.89 -21.15
C SER A 5 -0.10 -19.61 -19.90
N CYS A 6 -0.20 -20.93 -19.95
CA CYS A 6 -0.74 -21.73 -18.85
C CYS A 6 0.19 -21.74 -17.62
N SER A 7 1.51 -21.81 -17.84
CA SER A 7 2.50 -21.79 -16.77
C SER A 7 2.54 -20.46 -16.01
N ILE A 8 2.36 -19.33 -16.72
CA ILE A 8 2.33 -17.98 -16.14
C ILE A 8 1.03 -17.77 -15.34
N LEU A 9 -0.11 -18.23 -15.87
CA LEU A 9 -1.38 -18.18 -15.15
C LEU A 9 -1.35 -19.04 -13.88
N TRP A 10 -0.74 -20.22 -13.95
CA TRP A 10 -0.55 -21.08 -12.78
C TRP A 10 0.39 -20.47 -11.75
N SER A 11 1.50 -19.86 -12.16
CA SER A 11 2.43 -19.23 -11.21
C SER A 11 1.82 -18.02 -10.52
N HIS A 12 1.07 -17.17 -11.24
CA HIS A 12 0.32 -16.07 -10.63
C HIS A 12 -0.70 -16.56 -9.60
N PHE A 13 -1.51 -17.56 -9.97
CA PHE A 13 -2.51 -18.14 -9.09
C PHE A 13 -1.89 -18.77 -7.83
N LEU A 14 -0.74 -19.44 -7.99
CA LEU A 14 -0.02 -20.06 -6.87
C LEU A 14 0.60 -19.02 -5.93
N ILE A 15 1.19 -17.94 -6.45
CA ILE A 15 1.80 -16.88 -5.63
C ILE A 15 0.74 -16.19 -4.77
N GLU A 16 -0.40 -15.81 -5.33
CA GLU A 16 -1.48 -15.16 -4.58
C GLU A 16 -2.06 -16.05 -3.48
N LYS A 17 -2.17 -17.37 -3.73
CA LYS A 17 -2.72 -18.33 -2.76
C LYS A 17 -1.74 -18.73 -1.67
N LEU A 18 -0.45 -18.84 -1.99
CA LEU A 18 0.59 -19.28 -1.04
C LEU A 18 1.09 -18.12 -0.15
N PHE A 19 1.02 -16.88 -0.64
CA PHE A 19 1.45 -15.70 0.09
C PHE A 19 0.30 -14.68 0.17
N PRO A 20 -0.77 -14.96 0.93
CA PRO A 20 -1.79 -13.96 1.19
C PRO A 20 -1.15 -12.80 1.96
N LEU A 21 -0.86 -11.71 1.25
CA LEU A 21 -0.37 -10.46 1.81
C LEU A 21 -1.54 -9.73 2.48
N ASP A 22 -1.94 -10.20 3.67
CA ASP A 22 -2.80 -9.42 4.54
C ASP A 22 -1.96 -8.30 5.15
N MET A 23 -2.24 -7.06 4.77
CA MET A 23 -1.53 -5.89 5.26
C MET A 23 -2.18 -5.27 6.50
N LYS A 24 -3.37 -5.74 6.88
CA LYS A 24 -4.11 -5.21 8.03
C LYS A 24 -3.31 -5.35 9.32
N GLY A 25 -3.26 -4.29 10.12
CA GLY A 25 -2.53 -4.22 11.38
C GLY A 25 -1.01 -4.15 11.23
N LYS A 26 -0.45 -4.25 10.02
CA LYS A 26 1.00 -4.06 9.82
C LYS A 26 1.36 -2.60 9.89
N ALA A 27 2.53 -2.32 10.46
CA ALA A 27 3.05 -0.97 10.59
C ALA A 27 4.00 -0.63 9.43
N ILE A 28 3.88 0.58 8.89
CA ILE A 28 4.75 1.10 7.84
C ILE A 28 5.17 2.54 8.10
N LEU A 29 6.39 2.88 7.71
CA LEU A 29 6.93 4.24 7.69
C LEU A 29 6.99 4.71 6.24
N ILE A 30 6.31 5.80 5.93
CA ILE A 30 6.33 6.41 4.60
C ILE A 30 6.99 7.78 4.75
N THR A 31 8.01 8.05 3.92
CA THR A 31 8.65 9.37 3.84
C THR A 31 8.17 10.11 2.59
N GLY A 32 8.10 11.45 2.65
CA GLY A 32 7.65 12.26 1.52
C GLY A 32 6.15 12.19 1.27
N CYS A 33 5.35 12.24 2.34
CA CYS A 33 3.87 12.19 2.28
C CYS A 33 3.20 13.55 2.12
N ASP A 34 3.98 14.61 1.88
CA ASP A 34 3.48 15.98 1.85
C ASP A 34 2.48 16.22 0.69
N THR A 35 2.72 15.60 -0.47
CA THR A 35 1.87 15.71 -1.68
C THR A 35 2.02 14.49 -2.59
N GLY A 36 1.20 14.41 -3.65
CA GLY A 36 1.35 13.44 -4.74
C GLY A 36 1.19 11.99 -4.30
N PHE A 37 1.99 11.10 -4.90
CA PHE A 37 1.87 9.66 -4.68
C PHE A 37 2.04 9.26 -3.20
N GLY A 38 3.04 9.82 -2.49
CA GLY A 38 3.28 9.46 -1.09
C GLY A 38 2.09 9.80 -0.19
N HIS A 39 1.42 10.92 -0.47
CA HIS A 39 0.20 11.34 0.23
C HIS A 39 -0.97 10.37 0.00
N ASP A 40 -1.28 10.09 -1.27
CA ASP A 40 -2.38 9.20 -1.63
C ASP A 40 -2.10 7.75 -1.18
N PHE A 41 -0.85 7.33 -1.24
CA PHE A 41 -0.39 6.03 -0.76
C PHE A 41 -0.58 5.90 0.75
N ALA A 42 -0.21 6.92 1.53
CA ALA A 42 -0.41 6.93 2.98
C ALA A 42 -1.89 6.79 3.35
N ILE A 43 -2.77 7.56 2.70
CA ILE A 43 -4.23 7.47 2.90
C ILE A 43 -4.72 6.06 2.57
N ARG A 44 -4.33 5.52 1.41
CA ARG A 44 -4.73 4.18 0.99
C ARG A 44 -4.28 3.12 1.98
N CYS A 45 -3.08 3.22 2.54
CA CYS A 45 -2.58 2.29 3.54
C CYS A 45 -3.41 2.33 4.83
N VAL A 46 -3.76 3.51 5.34
CA VAL A 46 -4.64 3.62 6.53
C VAL A 46 -6.01 3.00 6.25
N GLN A 47 -6.61 3.31 5.09
CA GLN A 47 -7.91 2.74 4.69
C GLN A 47 -7.89 1.21 4.55
N ASN A 48 -6.73 0.62 4.22
CA ASN A 48 -6.54 -0.84 4.21
C ASN A 48 -6.19 -1.42 5.59
N GLY A 49 -6.32 -0.62 6.66
CA GLY A 49 -6.17 -1.04 8.04
C GLY A 49 -4.72 -1.16 8.50
N MET A 50 -3.77 -0.53 7.81
CA MET A 50 -2.37 -0.48 8.22
C MET A 50 -2.15 0.59 9.28
N ILE A 51 -1.09 0.43 10.09
CA ILE A 51 -0.61 1.47 11.01
C ILE A 51 0.43 2.30 10.25
N VAL A 52 0.10 3.54 9.92
CA VAL A 52 0.96 4.39 9.07
C VAL A 52 1.65 5.46 9.90
N PHE A 53 2.97 5.48 9.83
CA PHE A 53 3.81 6.59 10.30
C PHE A 53 4.21 7.45 9.10
N ALA A 54 3.61 8.62 8.97
CA ALA A 54 3.86 9.52 7.83
C ALA A 54 4.93 10.56 8.20
N GLY A 55 6.10 10.46 7.56
CA GLY A 55 7.15 11.48 7.58
C GLY A 55 6.84 12.61 6.61
N CYS A 56 6.31 13.71 7.13
CA CYS A 56 5.97 14.94 6.40
C CYS A 56 6.96 16.06 6.75
N HIS A 57 7.27 16.93 5.79
CA HIS A 57 8.05 18.15 6.02
C HIS A 57 7.15 19.36 6.32
N LEU A 58 5.93 19.42 5.77
CA LEU A 58 4.98 20.51 5.94
C LEU A 58 3.94 20.18 7.02
N PRO A 59 3.80 20.99 8.09
CA PRO A 59 2.82 20.74 9.15
C PRO A 59 1.36 20.75 8.68
N GLU A 60 1.03 21.57 7.67
CA GLU A 60 -0.34 21.68 7.13
C GLU A 60 -0.84 20.37 6.51
N THR A 61 0.05 19.53 5.97
CA THR A 61 -0.34 18.24 5.37
C THR A 61 -0.82 17.23 6.41
N LEU A 62 -0.44 17.40 7.68
CA LEU A 62 -0.90 16.51 8.75
C LEU A 62 -2.43 16.52 8.87
N ARG A 63 -3.06 17.71 8.74
CA ARG A 63 -4.52 17.84 8.82
C ARG A 63 -5.21 17.13 7.67
N THR A 64 -4.71 17.31 6.44
CA THR A 64 -5.34 16.70 5.25
C THR A 64 -5.17 15.17 5.22
N LEU A 65 -4.05 14.65 5.74
CA LEU A 65 -3.87 13.22 5.94
C LEU A 65 -4.83 12.66 7.00
N GLN A 66 -5.00 13.36 8.13
CA GLN A 66 -5.91 12.93 9.20
C GLN A 66 -7.39 12.98 8.80
N GLU A 67 -7.79 13.94 7.97
CA GLU A 67 -9.17 14.08 7.51
C GLU A 67 -9.57 13.02 6.46
N LYS A 68 -8.61 12.52 5.68
CA LYS A 68 -8.86 11.61 4.55
C LYS A 68 -8.57 10.13 4.84
N ALA A 69 -7.83 9.86 5.90
CA ALA A 69 -7.44 8.52 6.34
C ALA A 69 -8.57 7.85 7.13
#